data_AF-X1MRN3-F1
#
_entry.id   AF-X1MRN3-F1
#
_cell.length_a   1.000
_cell.length_b   1.000
_cell.length_c   1.000
_cell.angle_alpha   90.00
_cell.angle_beta   90.00
_cell.angle_gamma   90.00
#
_symmetry.space_group_name_H-M   'P 1'
#
loop_
_entity.id
_entity.type
_entity.pdbx_description
1 polymer ?
#
loop_
_entity_poly.entity_id
_entity_poly.type
_entity_poly.pdbx_seq_one_letter_code
_entity_poly.pdbx_strand_id
1 'polypeptide(L)'
;VNSVPAISAHVTDYARLYLWKLIEVADIANCYYCDTDSIIVNESGMKKLIPFCNVDRLGWLKVEKESPEVEIRGAKNYTFGDDTRIKGIPRKAVKNKTGSFTYPVFPSMIRELRAGIKEDYRIETQTKSLTGIYDKGVVTGTGRVKPHHLSLPDSYIQQPLLLSD
;
A
#
# COMPACT_ATOMS: atom_id res chain seq x y z
N VAL A 1 7.61 -13.84 -25.65
CA VAL A 1 7.90 -13.52 -24.24
C VAL A 1 7.38 -14.68 -23.40
N ASN A 2 8.28 -15.49 -22.85
CA ASN A 2 7.90 -16.58 -21.94
C ASN A 2 7.96 -16.03 -20.52
N SER A 3 6.88 -15.40 -20.07
CA SER A 3 6.70 -15.08 -18.65
C SER A 3 6.14 -16.30 -17.92
N VAL A 4 6.48 -16.45 -16.64
CA VAL A 4 5.87 -17.46 -15.76
C VAL A 4 5.20 -16.74 -14.58
N PRO A 5 3.99 -16.17 -14.77
CA PRO A 5 3.28 -15.41 -13.74
C PRO A 5 3.06 -16.20 -12.44
N ALA A 6 3.04 -17.53 -12.51
CA ALA A 6 2.92 -18.41 -11.35
C ALA A 6 4.05 -18.19 -10.32
N ILE A 7 5.28 -17.94 -10.76
CA ILE A 7 6.41 -17.70 -9.85
C ILE A 7 6.18 -16.39 -9.08
N SER A 8 5.84 -15.31 -9.77
CA SER A 8 5.57 -14.03 -9.12
C SER A 8 4.37 -14.11 -8.18
N ALA A 9 3.32 -14.85 -8.56
CA ALA A 9 2.17 -15.06 -7.70
C ALA A 9 2.58 -15.75 -6.40
N HIS A 10 3.36 -16.84 -6.49
CA HIS A 10 3.84 -17.58 -5.33
C HIS A 10 4.74 -16.74 -4.41
N VAL A 11 5.65 -15.93 -4.97
CA VAL A 11 6.47 -15.00 -4.19
C VAL A 11 5.60 -13.98 -3.45
N THR A 12 4.61 -13.39 -4.12
CA THR A 12 3.72 -12.40 -3.48
C THR A 12 2.79 -13.00 -2.43
N ASP A 13 2.39 -14.26 -2.61
CA ASP A 13 1.57 -14.98 -1.64
C ASP A 13 2.38 -15.29 -0.37
N TYR A 14 3.57 -15.88 -0.53
CA TYR A 14 4.48 -16.16 0.57
C TYR A 14 4.80 -14.90 1.39
N ALA A 15 5.14 -13.79 0.71
CA ALA A 15 5.44 -12.53 1.38
C ALA A 15 4.24 -11.99 2.18
N ARG A 16 3.02 -12.12 1.65
CA ARG A 16 1.79 -11.68 2.33
C ARG A 16 1.47 -12.53 3.55
N LEU A 17 1.61 -13.86 3.44
CA LEU A 17 1.40 -14.78 4.57
C LEU A 17 2.45 -14.56 5.66
N TYR A 18 3.71 -14.29 5.28
CA TYR A 18 4.76 -13.97 6.24
C TYR A 18 4.48 -12.65 6.97
N LEU A 19 4.07 -11.60 6.24
CA LEU A 19 3.65 -10.33 6.84
C LEU A 19 2.47 -10.52 7.79
N TRP A 20 1.48 -11.34 7.42
CA TRP A 20 0.34 -11.68 8.28
C TRP A 20 0.78 -12.36 9.58
N LYS A 21 1.68 -13.34 9.50
CA LYS A 21 2.26 -14.00 10.68
C LYS A 21 2.93 -12.99 11.63
N LEU A 22 3.64 -12.00 11.09
CA LEU A 22 4.24 -10.93 11.91
C LEU A 22 3.17 -10.03 12.55
N ILE A 23 2.08 -9.73 11.85
CA ILE A 23 0.93 -8.99 12.41
C ILE A 23 0.30 -9.78 13.57
N GLU A 24 0.15 -11.10 13.43
CA GLU A 24 -0.36 -11.98 14.50
C GLU A 24 0.58 -12.00 15.71
N VAL A 25 1.89 -12.09 15.50
CA VAL A 25 2.90 -12.02 16.57
C VAL A 25 2.82 -10.69 17.31
N ALA A 26 2.71 -9.57 16.58
CA ALA A 26 2.58 -8.24 17.18
C ALA A 26 1.23 -8.05 17.91
N ASP A 27 0.26 -8.94 17.68
CA ASP A 27 -1.17 -8.78 17.92
C ASP A 27 -1.76 -7.65 17.07
N ILE A 28 -2.83 -7.98 16.33
CA ILE A 28 -3.49 -7.06 15.40
C ILE A 28 -3.87 -5.74 16.06
N ALA A 29 -4.22 -5.75 17.35
CA ALA A 29 -4.57 -4.56 18.12
C ALA A 29 -3.43 -3.52 18.16
N ASN A 30 -2.18 -3.97 18.15
CA ASN A 30 -0.97 -3.13 18.18
C ASN A 30 -0.51 -2.68 16.79
N CYS A 31 -1.06 -3.24 15.72
CA CYS A 31 -0.72 -2.91 14.34
C CYS A 31 -1.62 -1.80 13.80
N TYR A 32 -1.04 -0.64 13.48
CA TYR A 32 -1.77 0.52 12.95
C TYR A 32 -1.88 0.51 11.43
N TYR A 33 -0.85 0.00 10.74
CA TYR A 33 -0.78 0.00 9.28
C TYR A 33 0.18 -1.08 8.78
N CYS A 34 -0.01 -1.54 7.54
CA CYS A 34 0.96 -2.37 6.83
C CYS A 34 1.00 -2.00 5.34
N ASP A 35 2.17 -2.09 4.71
CA ASP A 35 2.32 -1.94 3.26
C ASP A 35 3.44 -2.84 2.75
N THR A 36 3.06 -3.80 1.91
CA THR A 36 3.93 -4.74 1.16
C THR A 36 4.89 -5.56 2.02
N ASP A 37 5.86 -4.93 2.65
CA ASP A 37 6.97 -5.48 3.42
C ASP A 37 7.23 -4.73 4.75
N SER A 38 6.29 -3.86 5.17
CA SER A 38 6.40 -3.06 6.39
C SER A 38 5.13 -3.12 7.24
N ILE A 39 5.28 -2.96 8.56
CA ILE A 39 4.19 -2.83 9.54
C ILE A 39 4.52 -1.65 10.46
N ILE A 40 3.54 -0.81 10.73
CA ILE A 40 3.60 0.22 11.77
C ILE A 40 2.92 -0.33 13.02
N VAL A 41 3.65 -0.39 14.13
CA VAL A 41 3.17 -0.91 15.40
C VAL A 41 3.41 0.09 16.53
N ASN A 42 2.69 -0.09 17.63
CA ASN A 42 3.03 0.57 18.90
C ASN A 42 4.17 -0.14 19.63
N GLU A 43 4.56 0.40 20.79
CA GLU A 43 5.64 -0.15 21.62
C GLU A 43 5.40 -1.61 22.03
N SER A 44 4.16 -1.97 22.40
CA SER A 44 3.79 -3.34 22.78
C SER A 44 3.94 -4.32 21.61
N GLY A 45 3.52 -3.92 20.41
CA GLY A 45 3.74 -4.71 19.19
C GLY A 45 5.22 -4.84 18.85
N MET A 46 5.98 -3.75 19.00
CA MET A 46 7.43 -3.75 18.75
C MET A 46 8.16 -4.72 19.69
N LYS A 47 7.85 -4.71 20.99
CA LYS A 47 8.43 -5.65 21.97
C LYS A 47 8.27 -7.11 21.56
N LYS A 48 7.11 -7.47 20.98
CA LYS A 48 6.84 -8.83 20.48
C LYS A 48 7.59 -9.15 19.17
N LEU A 49 7.92 -8.13 18.37
CA LEU A 49 8.62 -8.28 17.09
C LEU A 49 10.15 -8.28 17.20
N ILE A 50 10.73 -7.85 18.34
CA ILE A 50 12.20 -7.87 18.58
C ILE A 50 12.87 -9.19 18.16
N PRO A 51 12.31 -10.39 18.47
CA PRO A 51 12.93 -11.65 18.06
C PRO A 51 13.02 -11.88 16.53
N PHE A 52 12.34 -11.06 15.74
CA PHE A 52 12.33 -11.09 14.26
C PHE A 52 13.13 -9.94 13.65
N CYS A 53 13.79 -9.11 14.48
CA CYS A 53 14.59 -7.97 14.03
C CYS A 53 16.08 -8.32 13.92
N ASN A 54 16.65 -8.08 12.74
CA ASN A 54 18.09 -8.17 12.51
C ASN A 54 18.44 -7.40 11.23
N VAL A 55 19.31 -6.40 11.34
CA VAL A 55 19.65 -5.50 10.23
C VAL A 55 20.52 -6.14 9.15
N ASP A 56 21.27 -7.21 9.49
CA ASP A 56 22.24 -7.85 8.62
C ASP A 56 21.75 -9.18 8.03
N ARG A 57 20.57 -9.66 8.47
CA ARG A 57 20.00 -10.93 7.98
C ARG A 57 18.92 -10.68 6.93
N LEU A 58 19.08 -11.35 5.79
CA LEU A 58 18.10 -11.33 4.71
C LEU A 58 16.73 -11.83 5.18
N GLY A 59 15.67 -11.07 4.89
CA GLY A 59 14.29 -11.39 5.24
C GLY A 59 13.88 -11.06 6.68
N TRP A 60 14.78 -10.49 7.48
CA TRP A 60 14.49 -10.04 8.85
C TRP A 60 14.02 -8.58 8.86
N LEU A 61 13.31 -8.23 9.93
CA LEU A 61 12.82 -6.87 10.12
C LEU A 61 13.98 -5.95 10.54
N LYS A 62 13.88 -4.69 10.10
CA LYS A 62 14.67 -3.59 10.65
C LYS A 62 13.73 -2.46 11.08
N VAL A 63 14.13 -1.70 12.09
CA VAL A 63 13.41 -0.49 12.49
C VAL A 63 13.80 0.62 11.52
N GLU A 64 12.86 1.00 10.66
CA GLU A 64 13.07 2.10 9.69
C GLU A 64 12.96 3.48 10.34
N LYS A 65 12.02 3.64 11.28
CA LYS A 65 11.75 4.91 11.94
C LYS A 65 10.90 4.70 13.20
N GLU A 66 11.08 5.59 14.17
CA GLU A 66 10.26 5.72 15.37
C GLU A 66 9.65 7.13 15.44
N SER A 67 8.45 7.25 15.99
CA SER A 67 7.78 8.53 16.18
C SER A 67 6.71 8.41 17.26
N PRO A 68 6.48 9.46 18.07
CA PRO A 68 5.39 9.49 19.05
C PRO A 68 4.00 9.57 18.38
N GLU A 69 3.93 9.94 17.10
CA GLU A 69 2.65 10.17 16.41
C GLU A 69 2.64 9.60 14.99
N VAL A 70 1.46 9.13 14.59
CA VAL A 70 1.19 8.74 13.22
C VAL A 70 -0.25 9.10 12.87
N GLU A 71 -0.43 9.73 11.71
CA GLU A 71 -1.74 10.03 11.14
C GLU A 71 -1.93 9.21 9.86
N ILE A 72 -2.87 8.26 9.86
CA ILE A 72 -3.16 7.39 8.72
C ILE A 72 -4.48 7.81 8.10
N ARG A 73 -4.42 8.40 6.90
CA ARG A 73 -5.60 8.82 6.13
C ARG A 73 -6.01 7.79 5.08
N GLY A 74 -5.19 6.76 4.86
CA GLY A 74 -5.48 5.67 3.94
C GLY A 74 -4.23 4.96 3.42
N ALA A 75 -4.45 4.09 2.44
CA ALA A 75 -3.38 3.28 1.86
C ALA A 75 -2.35 4.17 1.13
N LYS A 76 -1.11 4.15 1.61
CA LYS A 76 0.00 5.02 1.19
C LYS A 76 -0.37 6.51 1.29
N ASN A 77 -1.20 6.87 2.26
CA ASN A 77 -1.51 8.25 2.62
C ASN A 77 -1.44 8.39 4.14
N TYR A 78 -0.26 8.71 4.65
CA TYR A 78 -0.01 8.84 6.08
C TYR A 78 1.12 9.83 6.37
N THR A 79 1.14 10.30 7.60
CA THR A 79 2.22 11.13 8.16
C THR A 79 2.77 10.40 9.37
N PHE A 80 4.07 10.14 9.40
CA PHE A 80 4.75 9.43 10.48
C PHE A 80 5.85 10.34 11.05
N GLY A 81 5.57 10.99 12.18
CA GLY A 81 6.26 12.22 12.59
C GLY A 81 6.30 13.22 11.42
N ASP A 82 7.48 13.73 11.09
CA ASP A 82 7.63 14.71 9.99
C ASP A 82 7.58 14.11 8.57
N ASP A 83 7.48 12.78 8.43
CA ASP A 83 7.50 12.12 7.13
C ASP A 83 6.09 11.91 6.58
N THR A 84 5.72 12.70 5.59
CA THR A 84 4.48 12.52 4.84
C THR A 84 4.68 11.63 3.62
N ARG A 85 3.85 10.58 3.49
CA ARG A 85 3.78 9.69 2.34
C ARG A 85 2.41 9.77 1.71
N ILE A 86 2.34 10.15 0.44
CA ILE A 86 1.09 10.22 -0.34
C ILE A 86 1.30 9.50 -1.67
N LYS A 87 0.43 8.53 -1.98
CA LYS A 87 0.55 7.71 -3.19
C LYS A 87 0.60 8.58 -4.44
N GLY A 88 1.67 8.42 -5.22
CA GLY A 88 1.82 9.09 -6.50
C GLY A 88 2.05 10.59 -6.40
N ILE A 89 2.38 11.11 -5.21
CA ILE A 89 2.85 12.49 -5.00
C ILE A 89 4.30 12.40 -4.49
N PRO A 90 5.27 12.94 -5.23
CA PRO A 90 6.67 12.93 -4.79
C PRO A 90 6.90 13.88 -3.62
N ARG A 91 7.92 13.61 -2.80
CA ARG A 91 8.30 14.45 -1.64
C ARG A 91 8.55 15.92 -1.99
N LYS A 92 9.05 16.18 -3.22
CA LYS A 92 9.35 17.53 -3.71
C LYS A 92 8.14 18.23 -4.35
N ALA A 93 6.95 17.65 -4.30
CA ALA A 93 5.76 18.29 -4.86
C ALA A 93 5.41 19.57 -4.07
N VAL A 94 5.04 20.61 -4.80
CA VAL A 94 4.57 21.87 -4.22
C VAL A 94 3.09 21.74 -3.91
N LYS A 95 2.72 21.97 -2.65
CA LYS A 95 1.31 22.02 -2.24
C LYS A 95 0.73 23.39 -2.59
N ASN A 96 -0.33 23.39 -3.40
CA ASN A 96 -1.03 24.61 -3.81
C ASN A 96 -2.06 25.03 -2.75
N LYS A 97 -2.50 26.29 -2.80
CA LYS A 97 -3.52 26.85 -1.88
C LYS A 97 -4.85 26.06 -1.90
N THR A 98 -5.16 25.42 -3.03
CA THR A 98 -6.37 24.60 -3.22
C THR A 98 -6.27 23.19 -2.61
N GLY A 99 -5.13 22.83 -2.01
CA GLY A 99 -4.87 21.48 -1.49
C GLY A 99 -4.39 20.47 -2.54
N SER A 100 -4.27 20.89 -3.81
CA SER A 100 -3.64 20.11 -4.88
C SER A 100 -2.11 20.13 -4.79
N PHE A 101 -1.45 19.20 -5.49
CA PHE A 101 0.00 19.07 -5.52
C PHE A 101 0.52 19.18 -6.95
N THR A 102 1.54 20.00 -7.15
CA THR A 102 2.17 20.24 -8.45
C THR A 102 3.61 19.73 -8.45
N TYR A 103 4.01 18.98 -9.47
CA TYR A 103 5.36 18.44 -9.60
C TYR A 103 5.73 18.11 -11.06
N PRO A 104 7.04 18.09 -11.40
CA PRO A 104 7.50 17.67 -12.72
C PRO A 104 7.28 16.18 -12.95
N VAL A 105 6.90 15.83 -14.17
CA VAL A 105 6.66 14.46 -14.66
C VAL A 105 7.45 14.26 -15.95
N PHE A 106 8.14 13.12 -15.98
CA PHE A 106 8.83 12.59 -17.14
C PHE A 106 7.81 11.86 -18.02
N PRO A 107 7.53 12.32 -19.25
CA PRO A 107 6.66 11.62 -20.18
C PRO A 107 7.19 10.22 -20.48
N SER A 108 6.29 9.26 -20.65
CA SER A 108 6.66 7.92 -21.11
C SER A 108 7.08 7.96 -22.58
N MET A 109 7.93 7.01 -23.00
CA MET A 109 8.38 6.89 -24.39
C MET A 109 7.21 6.84 -25.39
N ILE A 110 6.13 6.12 -25.07
CA ILE A 110 4.93 6.06 -25.93
C ILE A 110 4.27 7.43 -26.07
N ARG A 111 4.26 8.22 -25.00
CA ARG A 111 3.69 9.57 -25.03
C ARG A 111 4.55 10.50 -25.89
N GLU A 112 5.87 10.41 -25.77
CA GLU A 112 6.81 11.15 -26.63
C GLU A 112 6.67 10.76 -28.10
N LEU A 113 6.58 9.46 -28.40
CA LEU A 113 6.35 8.96 -29.76
C LEU A 113 5.06 9.53 -30.38
N ARG A 114 3.96 9.54 -29.62
CA ARG A 114 2.67 10.10 -30.08
C ARG A 114 2.72 11.62 -30.28
N ALA A 115 3.55 12.32 -29.50
CA ALA A 115 3.72 13.77 -29.62
C ALA A 115 4.64 14.18 -30.78
N GLY A 116 5.26 13.19 -31.46
CA GLY A 116 6.36 13.37 -32.40
C GLY A 116 7.65 13.64 -31.63
N ILE A 117 8.61 12.70 -31.68
CA ILE A 117 9.90 12.84 -31.00
C ILE A 117 10.55 14.14 -31.46
N LYS A 118 10.87 15.02 -30.51
CA LYS A 118 11.63 16.25 -30.75
C LYS A 118 13.06 16.05 -30.24
N GLU A 119 13.99 16.88 -30.70
CA GLU A 119 15.41 16.78 -30.27
C GLU A 119 15.57 17.00 -28.76
N ASP A 120 14.68 17.76 -28.12
CA ASP A 120 14.70 18.01 -26.68
C ASP A 120 13.71 17.12 -25.89
N TYR A 121 14.19 16.51 -24.81
CA TYR A 121 13.35 15.79 -23.84
C TYR A 121 12.55 16.76 -22.97
N ARG A 122 11.22 16.58 -22.94
CA ARG A 122 10.31 17.50 -22.25
C ARG A 122 10.00 17.03 -20.84
N ILE A 123 10.22 17.91 -19.87
CA ILE A 123 9.66 17.73 -18.52
C ILE A 123 8.36 18.52 -18.47
N GLU A 124 7.27 17.85 -18.11
CA GLU A 124 5.97 18.50 -17.97
C GLU A 124 5.60 18.69 -16.51
N THR A 125 4.76 19.67 -16.24
CA THR A 125 4.19 19.87 -14.90
C THR A 125 2.84 19.19 -14.80
N GLN A 126 2.64 18.37 -13.76
CA GLN A 126 1.35 17.76 -13.44
C GLN A 126 0.82 18.33 -12.13
N THR A 127 -0.47 18.64 -12.09
CA THR A 127 -1.20 18.96 -10.86
C THR A 127 -2.18 17.85 -10.52
N LYS A 128 -2.15 17.36 -9.28
CA LYS A 128 -3.07 16.35 -8.75
C LYS A 128 -3.84 16.85 -7.55
N SER A 129 -5.15 16.65 -7.57
CA SER A 129 -6.01 16.82 -6.41
C SER A 129 -6.24 15.47 -5.73
N LEU A 130 -6.28 15.47 -4.40
CA LEU A 130 -6.60 14.27 -3.60
C LEU A 130 -8.06 14.35 -3.20
N THR A 131 -8.82 13.26 -3.40
CA THR A 131 -10.23 13.20 -2.97
C THR A 131 -10.37 13.01 -1.46
N GLY A 132 -9.37 12.39 -0.82
CA GLY A 132 -9.42 12.04 0.60
C GLY A 132 -10.39 10.90 0.94
N ILE A 133 -11.10 10.34 -0.05
CA ILE A 133 -12.05 9.25 0.14
C ILE A 133 -11.30 7.92 0.20
N TYR A 134 -11.60 7.11 1.21
CA TYR A 134 -11.09 5.74 1.33
C TYR A 134 -12.16 4.75 0.86
N ASP A 135 -11.98 4.18 -0.32
CA ASP A 135 -12.96 3.33 -1.02
C ASP A 135 -12.64 1.83 -0.98
N LYS A 136 -11.54 1.45 -0.32
CA LYS A 136 -11.02 0.06 -0.29
C LYS A 136 -11.68 -0.85 0.76
N GLY A 137 -12.63 -0.31 1.51
CA GLY A 137 -13.36 -1.03 2.54
C GLY A 137 -14.17 -0.07 3.41
N VAL A 138 -14.85 -0.63 4.40
CA VAL A 138 -15.65 0.13 5.36
C VAL A 138 -14.79 0.48 6.56
N VAL A 139 -14.53 1.78 6.74
CA VAL A 139 -13.81 2.30 7.92
C VAL A 139 -14.76 2.30 9.12
N THR A 140 -14.36 1.64 10.20
CA THR A 140 -15.12 1.57 11.45
C THR A 140 -14.79 2.76 12.37
N GLY A 141 -15.57 2.98 13.43
CA GLY A 141 -15.31 4.05 14.40
C GLY A 141 -13.96 3.96 15.13
N THR A 142 -13.28 2.81 15.09
CA THR A 142 -11.93 2.63 15.64
C THR A 142 -10.82 2.88 14.61
N GLY A 143 -11.17 3.27 13.38
CA GLY A 143 -10.24 3.42 12.27
C GLY A 143 -9.84 2.10 11.59
N ARG A 144 -10.32 0.95 12.06
CA ARG A 144 -10.11 -0.35 11.39
C ARG A 144 -10.93 -0.44 10.11
N VAL A 145 -10.38 -1.07 9.08
CA VAL A 145 -11.03 -1.26 7.79
C VAL A 145 -11.55 -2.68 7.69
N LYS A 146 -12.86 -2.83 7.43
CA LYS A 146 -13.46 -4.11 7.05
C LYS A 146 -13.52 -4.23 5.53
N PRO A 147 -13.26 -5.40 4.95
CA PRO A 147 -13.40 -5.60 3.51
C PRO A 147 -14.87 -5.44 3.10
N HIS A 148 -15.09 -5.09 1.84
CA HIS A 148 -16.43 -5.13 1.25
C HIS A 148 -16.94 -6.58 1.24
N HIS A 149 -18.21 -6.77 1.57
CA HIS A 149 -18.84 -8.08 1.49
C HIS A 149 -19.33 -8.30 0.06
N LEU A 150 -18.79 -9.32 -0.62
CA LEU A 150 -19.29 -9.75 -1.92
C LEU A 150 -20.37 -10.81 -1.68
N SER A 151 -21.63 -10.45 -1.91
CA SER A 151 -22.73 -11.42 -1.99
C SER A 151 -22.87 -11.91 -3.43
N LEU A 152 -23.12 -13.21 -3.60
CA LEU A 152 -23.58 -13.71 -4.89
C LEU A 152 -24.96 -13.11 -5.19
N PRO A 153 -25.28 -12.82 -6.46
CA PRO A 153 -26.65 -12.50 -6.84
C PRO A 153 -27.57 -13.68 -6.49
N ASP A 154 -28.79 -13.40 -6.04
CA ASP A 154 -29.78 -14.44 -5.69
C ASP A 154 -30.00 -15.46 -6.82
N SER A 155 -29.74 -15.07 -8.07
CA SER A 155 -29.86 -15.92 -9.27
C SER A 155 -28.79 -17.01 -9.41
N TYR A 156 -27.73 -17.02 -8.59
CA TYR A 156 -26.63 -18.01 -8.65
C TYR A 156 -26.78 -19.18 -7.66
N ILE A 157 -27.85 -19.22 -6.85
CA ILE A 157 -28.07 -20.29 -5.84
C ILE A 157 -28.51 -21.64 -6.47
N GLN A 158 -28.60 -21.75 -7.80
CA GLN A 158 -28.97 -23.00 -8.49
C GLN A 158 -27.82 -23.64 -9.28
N GLN A 159 -26.71 -23.96 -8.62
CA GLN A 159 -25.91 -25.09 -9.07
C GLN A 159 -26.10 -26.22 -8.07
N PRO A 160 -26.73 -27.35 -8.45
CA PRO A 160 -26.71 -28.53 -7.62
C PRO A 160 -25.26 -28.87 -7.32
N LEU A 161 -24.92 -29.10 -6.06
CA LEU A 161 -23.68 -29.80 -5.74
C LEU A 161 -23.68 -31.08 -6.56
N LEU A 162 -22.75 -31.20 -7.51
CA LEU A 162 -22.36 -32.48 -8.05
C LEU A 162 -21.74 -33.25 -6.87
N LEU A 163 -22.60 -33.99 -6.17
CA LEU A 163 -22.18 -35.13 -5.37
C LEU A 163 -21.51 -36.08 -6.37
N SER A 164 -20.18 -36.11 -6.36
CA SER A 164 -19.43 -37.21 -6.95
C SER A 164 -19.46 -38.37 -5.98
N ASP A 165 -19.98 -39.51 -6.46
CA ASP A 165 -19.87 -40.83 -5.82
C ASP A 165 -18.42 -41.24 -5.53
#